data_AF-A0A4Q3C5V4-F1
#
_entry.id   AF-A0A4Q3C5V4-F1
#
_cell.length_a   1.000
_cell.length_b   1.000
_cell.length_c   1.000
_cell.angle_alpha   90.00
_cell.angle_beta   90.00
_cell.angle_gamma   90.00
#
_symmetry.space_group_name_H-M   'P 1'
#
loop_
_entity.id
_entity.type
_entity.pdbx_description
1 polymer ?
#
loop_
_entity_poly.entity_id
_entity_poly.type
_entity_poly.pdbx_seq_one_letter_code
_entity_poly.pdbx_strand_id
1 'polypeptide(L)'
;MSSPENLAMHDMLRKRGIPTGDDLPGMRTFFDSMYADYVVPASVKREKVSANGVDAEWFRVGNPNACIIFSHGGGYVLGSTTSHQALIGELADQRL
;
A
#
# COMPACT_ATOMS: atom_id res chain seq x y z
N MET A 1 26.69 3.15 7.69
CA MET A 1 26.60 3.87 6.40
C MET A 1 25.34 3.41 5.69
N SER A 2 24.58 4.30 5.05
CA SER A 2 23.44 3.92 4.21
C SER A 2 23.91 3.14 2.98
N SER A 3 23.14 2.13 2.57
CA SER A 3 23.40 1.39 1.34
C SER A 3 23.12 2.25 0.09
N PRO A 4 23.67 1.89 -1.07
CA PRO A 4 23.37 2.58 -2.34
C PRO A 4 21.86 2.65 -2.64
N GLU A 5 21.11 1.60 -2.34
CA GLU A 5 19.66 1.52 -2.54
C GLU A 5 18.92 2.51 -1.64
N ASN A 6 19.33 2.62 -0.37
CA ASN A 6 18.74 3.57 0.57
C ASN A 6 19.01 5.03 0.13
N LEU A 7 20.21 5.31 -0.38
CA LEU A 7 20.56 6.64 -0.90
C LEU A 7 19.74 6.99 -2.15
N ALA A 8 19.60 6.05 -3.10
CA ALA A 8 18.79 6.24 -4.29
C ALA A 8 17.32 6.49 -3.95
N MET A 9 16.78 5.77 -2.96
CA MET A 9 15.43 5.99 -2.43
C MET A 9 15.24 7.41 -1.89
N HIS A 10 16.18 7.91 -1.08
CA HIS A 10 16.11 9.28 -0.55
C HIS A 10 16.11 10.33 -1.66
N ASP A 11 16.96 10.16 -2.67
CA ASP A 11 17.04 11.11 -3.78
C ASP A 11 15.77 11.10 -4.64
N MET A 12 15.21 9.92 -4.88
CA MET A 12 13.92 9.78 -5.55
C MET A 12 12.80 10.49 -4.78
N LEU A 13 12.70 10.25 -3.46
CA LEU A 13 11.65 10.84 -2.63
C LEU A 13 11.72 12.38 -2.59
N ARG A 14 12.93 12.95 -2.50
CA ARG A 14 13.11 14.42 -2.53
C ARG A 14 12.68 15.04 -3.85
N LYS A 15 12.93 14.37 -4.98
CA LYS A 15 12.59 14.87 -6.32
C LYS A 15 11.11 14.74 -6.69
N ARG A 16 10.37 13.86 -6.00
CA ARG A 16 8.99 13.50 -6.38
C ARG A 16 7.99 14.66 -6.29
N GLY A 17 8.27 15.70 -5.51
CA GLY A 17 7.40 16.89 -5.40
C GLY A 17 6.01 16.54 -4.87
N ILE A 18 5.93 16.11 -3.61
CA ILE A 18 4.66 15.77 -2.96
C ILE A 18 3.78 17.03 -2.87
N PRO A 19 2.54 17.01 -3.40
CA PRO A 19 1.61 18.13 -3.24
C PRO A 19 1.42 18.46 -1.78
N THR A 20 1.48 19.75 -1.47
CA THR A 20 1.21 20.31 -0.13
C THR A 20 0.19 21.44 -0.29
N GLY A 21 -0.69 21.65 0.69
CA GLY A 21 -1.71 22.69 0.66
C GLY A 21 -3.12 22.15 0.92
N ASP A 22 -4.13 22.91 0.49
CA ASP A 22 -5.52 22.76 0.96
C ASP A 22 -6.41 21.84 0.09
N ASP A 23 -5.89 21.24 -0.99
CA ASP A 23 -6.64 20.33 -1.86
C ASP A 23 -6.53 18.86 -1.40
N LEU A 24 -7.22 18.54 -0.30
CA LEU A 24 -7.23 17.18 0.24
C LEU A 24 -7.76 16.11 -0.77
N PRO A 25 -8.83 16.35 -1.55
CA PRO A 25 -9.26 15.40 -2.58
C PRO A 25 -8.19 15.11 -3.64
N GLY A 26 -7.50 16.15 -4.13
CA GLY A 26 -6.37 15.99 -5.04
C GLY A 26 -5.23 15.21 -4.41
N MET A 27 -4.89 15.49 -3.14
CA MET A 27 -3.87 14.76 -2.40
C MET A 27 -4.21 13.27 -2.24
N ARG A 28 -5.48 12.91 -2.00
CA ARG A 28 -5.92 11.50 -1.92
C ARG A 28 -5.71 10.77 -3.24
N THR A 29 -6.16 11.38 -4.35
CA THR A 29 -5.99 10.81 -5.69
C THR A 29 -4.52 10.66 -6.06
N PHE A 30 -3.73 11.70 -5.78
CA PHE A 30 -2.29 11.67 -6.01
C PHE A 30 -1.62 10.55 -5.21
N PHE A 31 -1.97 10.39 -3.93
CA PHE A 31 -1.40 9.37 -3.07
C PHE A 31 -1.68 7.95 -3.60
N ASP A 32 -2.89 7.67 -4.11
CA ASP A 32 -3.19 6.38 -4.75
C ASP A 32 -2.35 6.17 -6.03
N SER A 33 -2.26 7.19 -6.89
CA SER A 33 -1.47 7.11 -8.13
C SER A 33 0.03 6.90 -7.88
N MET A 34 0.56 7.42 -6.77
CA MET A 34 1.98 7.32 -6.41
C MET A 34 2.45 5.87 -6.29
N TYR A 35 1.54 4.96 -5.92
CA TYR A 35 1.83 3.55 -5.68
C TYR A 35 1.17 2.61 -6.69
N ALA A 36 0.48 3.14 -7.70
CA ALA A 36 -0.24 2.34 -8.70
C ALA A 36 0.68 1.42 -9.50
N ASP A 37 1.94 1.80 -9.69
CA ASP A 37 2.94 1.02 -10.44
C ASP A 37 3.48 -0.18 -9.64
N TYR A 38 3.29 -0.22 -8.32
CA TYR A 38 3.69 -1.38 -7.53
C TYR A 38 2.62 -2.47 -7.65
N VAL A 39 3.04 -3.63 -8.17
CA VAL A 39 2.14 -4.74 -8.45
C VAL A 39 2.02 -5.68 -7.26
N VAL A 40 0.84 -6.25 -7.09
CA VAL A 40 0.60 -7.34 -6.14
C VAL A 40 1.21 -8.63 -6.70
N PRO A 41 1.90 -9.45 -5.90
CA PRO A 41 2.41 -10.74 -6.36
C PRO A 41 1.31 -11.61 -6.97
N ALA A 42 1.61 -12.28 -8.09
CA ALA A 42 0.63 -13.06 -8.84
C ALA A 42 0.07 -14.27 -8.06
N SER A 43 0.78 -14.74 -7.02
CA SER A 43 0.33 -15.79 -6.10
C SER A 43 -0.78 -15.34 -5.16
N VAL A 44 -0.99 -14.03 -4.98
CA VAL A 44 -1.92 -13.48 -4.00
C VAL A 44 -3.31 -13.33 -4.61
N LYS A 45 -4.27 -14.04 -4.05
CA LYS A 45 -5.69 -13.83 -4.35
C LYS A 45 -6.22 -12.65 -3.54
N ARG A 46 -6.96 -11.79 -4.24
CA ARG A 46 -7.64 -10.62 -3.70
C ARG A 46 -9.15 -10.81 -3.67
N GLU A 47 -9.81 -10.39 -2.60
CA GLU A 47 -11.26 -10.51 -2.46
C GLU A 47 -11.82 -9.37 -1.60
N LYS A 48 -12.65 -8.51 -2.21
CA LYS A 48 -13.37 -7.45 -1.50
C LYS A 48 -14.43 -8.04 -0.59
N VAL A 49 -14.52 -7.52 0.63
CA VAL A 49 -15.49 -7.94 1.65
C VAL A 49 -15.99 -6.73 2.43
N SER A 50 -17.16 -6.87 3.06
CA SER A 50 -17.59 -5.94 4.10
C SER A 50 -17.29 -6.54 5.47
N ALA A 51 -16.40 -5.91 6.22
CA ALA A 51 -16.05 -6.30 7.59
C ALA A 51 -16.91 -5.47 8.56
N ASN A 52 -18.07 -5.99 8.94
CA ASN A 52 -19.04 -5.28 9.81
C ASN A 52 -19.41 -3.88 9.30
N GLY A 53 -19.62 -3.74 7.98
CA GLY A 53 -19.97 -2.46 7.35
C GLY A 53 -18.78 -1.60 6.93
N VAL A 54 -17.55 -2.02 7.20
CA VAL A 54 -16.32 -1.36 6.69
C VAL A 54 -15.85 -2.08 5.43
N ASP A 55 -15.61 -1.33 4.36
CA ASP A 55 -15.02 -1.87 3.14
C ASP A 55 -13.60 -2.38 3.42
N ALA A 56 -13.36 -3.65 3.12
CA ALA A 56 -12.07 -4.31 3.33
C ALA A 56 -11.76 -5.25 2.16
N GLU A 57 -10.53 -5.75 2.13
CA GLU A 57 -10.08 -6.68 1.11
C GLU A 57 -9.15 -7.72 1.71
N TRP A 58 -9.43 -8.99 1.43
CA TRP A 58 -8.53 -10.10 1.73
C TRP A 58 -7.40 -10.15 0.71
N PHE A 59 -6.18 -10.31 1.20
CA PHE A 59 -4.99 -10.67 0.42
C PHE A 59 -4.49 -12.00 1.00
N ARG A 60 -4.54 -13.07 0.20
CA ARG A 60 -4.20 -14.41 0.70
C ARG A 60 -3.56 -15.30 -0.36
N VAL A 61 -2.60 -16.11 0.08
CA VAL A 61 -2.04 -17.22 -0.68
C VAL A 61 -2.59 -18.52 -0.08
N GLY A 62 -3.20 -19.37 -0.90
CA GLY A 62 -3.78 -20.64 -0.44
C GLY A 62 -4.84 -20.47 0.65
N ASN A 63 -4.75 -21.29 1.71
CA ASN A 63 -5.64 -21.26 2.87
C ASN A 63 -4.81 -21.07 4.16
N PRO A 64 -4.46 -19.83 4.53
CA PRO A 64 -3.58 -19.57 5.66
C PRO A 64 -4.28 -19.89 6.99
N ASN A 65 -3.50 -20.31 7.98
CA ASN A 65 -3.97 -20.57 9.36
C ASN A 65 -3.85 -19.34 10.28
N ALA A 66 -3.32 -18.23 9.76
CA ALA A 66 -3.14 -16.98 10.46
C ALA A 66 -3.60 -15.81 9.59
N CYS A 67 -3.91 -14.69 10.24
CA CYS A 67 -4.40 -13.48 9.59
C CYS A 67 -3.67 -12.26 10.15
N ILE A 68 -3.37 -11.30 9.27
CA ILE A 68 -2.89 -9.97 9.64
C ILE A 68 -4.04 -8.99 9.43
N ILE A 69 -4.40 -8.25 10.47
CA ILE A 69 -5.26 -7.07 10.32
C ILE A 69 -4.34 -5.90 9.99
N PHE A 70 -4.35 -5.47 8.73
CA PHE A 70 -3.52 -4.37 8.26
C PHE A 70 -4.33 -3.06 8.23
N SER A 71 -3.84 -2.04 8.91
CA SER A 71 -4.36 -0.67 8.83
C SER A 71 -3.34 0.20 8.10
N HIS A 72 -3.77 0.79 6.98
CA HIS A 72 -2.86 1.54 6.11
C HIS A 72 -2.39 2.85 6.74
N GLY A 73 -1.23 3.34 6.27
CA GLY A 73 -0.72 4.66 6.60
C GLY A 73 -1.45 5.77 5.85
N GLY A 74 -1.01 7.01 6.02
CA GLY A 74 -1.62 8.18 5.35
C GLY A 74 -2.17 9.23 6.31
N GLY A 75 -1.73 9.22 7.57
CA GLY A 75 -2.07 10.26 8.54
C GLY A 75 -3.57 10.39 8.81
N TYR A 76 -4.31 9.28 8.72
CA TYR A 76 -5.77 9.19 8.91
C TYR A 76 -6.63 9.94 7.88
N VAL A 77 -6.04 10.59 6.88
CA VAL A 77 -6.76 11.39 5.89
C VAL A 77 -6.45 11.02 4.44
N LEU A 78 -5.35 10.32 4.21
CA LEU A 78 -4.90 9.79 2.92
C LEU A 78 -4.83 8.26 2.96
N GLY A 79 -4.60 7.67 1.79
CA GLY A 79 -4.41 6.25 1.63
C GLY A 79 -5.73 5.50 1.37
N SER A 80 -5.54 4.30 0.86
CA SER A 80 -6.57 3.34 0.47
C SER A 80 -5.93 1.96 0.33
N THR A 81 -6.73 0.92 0.13
CA THR A 81 -6.20 -0.39 -0.27
C THR A 81 -5.34 -0.30 -1.53
N THR A 82 -5.70 0.55 -2.50
CA THR A 82 -4.94 0.73 -3.75
C THR A 82 -3.52 1.23 -3.46
N SER A 83 -3.36 2.26 -2.63
CA SER A 83 -2.03 2.82 -2.31
C SER A 83 -1.10 1.85 -1.57
N HIS A 84 -1.64 0.80 -0.92
CA HIS A 84 -0.86 -0.13 -0.10
C HIS A 84 -0.90 -1.58 -0.61
N GLN A 85 -1.61 -1.86 -1.71
CA GLN A 85 -1.90 -3.22 -2.18
C GLN A 85 -0.63 -4.05 -2.40
N ALA A 86 0.44 -3.45 -2.94
CA ALA A 86 1.69 -4.15 -3.19
C ALA A 86 2.36 -4.61 -1.89
N LEU A 87 2.47 -3.71 -0.90
CA LEU A 87 3.02 -4.05 0.42
C LEU A 87 2.18 -5.12 1.11
N ILE A 88 0.85 -4.98 1.10
CA ILE A 88 -0.05 -5.98 1.68
C ILE A 88 0.11 -7.33 0.95
N GLY A 89 0.29 -7.30 -0.37
CA GLY A 89 0.59 -8.45 -1.20
C GLY A 89 1.88 -9.16 -0.78
N GLU A 90 2.99 -8.43 -0.62
CA GLU A 90 4.27 -8.98 -0.14
C GLU A 90 4.16 -9.55 1.29
N LEU A 91 3.37 -8.92 2.17
CA LEU A 91 3.08 -9.44 3.51
C LEU A 91 2.24 -10.73 3.48
N ALA A 92 1.39 -10.90 2.46
CA ALA A 92 0.63 -12.13 2.26
C ALA A 92 1.46 -13.22 1.55
N ASP A 93 2.36 -12.84 0.64
CA ASP A 93 3.29 -13.70 -0.11
C ASP A 93 4.64 -13.86 0.63
N GLN A 94 4.60 -14.15 1.93
CA GLN A 94 5.81 -14.49 2.68
C GLN A 94 6.31 -15.86 2.22
N ARG A 95 7.13 -15.88 1.17
CA ARG A 95 7.88 -17.06 0.73
C ARG A 95 8.96 -17.35 1.76
N LEU A 96 8.57 -18.00 2.85
CA LEU A 96 9.48 -18.69 3.77
C LEU A 96 9.75 -20.10 3.26
#